data_AF-X0QL54-F1
#
_entry.id   AF-X0QL54-F1
#
_cell.length_a   1.000
_cell.length_b   1.000
_cell.length_c   1.000
_cell.angle_alpha   90.00
_cell.angle_beta   90.00
_cell.angle_gamma   90.00
#
_symmetry.space_group_name_H-M   'P 1'
#
loop_
_entity.id
_entity.type
_entity.pdbx_description
1 polymer ?
#
loop_
_entity_poly.entity_id
_entity_poly.type
_entity_poly.pdbx_seq_one_letter_code
_entity_poly.pdbx_strand_id
1 'polypeptide(L)' 'MSNDMTTHNAALSAADIELDQDGHLCDHTIWTPAIAQQLADTLEVNLSDEHLEILQQVRAFF' A
#
# COMPACT_ATOMS: atom_id res chain seq x y z
N MET A 1 3.65 3.78 -42.59
CA MET A 1 2.88 4.40 -41.48
C MET A 1 2.96 3.48 -40.30
N SER A 2 3.71 3.87 -39.26
CA SER A 2 3.86 3.11 -38.01
C SER A 2 2.69 3.43 -37.09
N ASN A 3 2.16 2.43 -36.41
CA ASN A 3 1.48 2.64 -35.13
C ASN A 3 1.54 1.35 -34.32
N ASP A 4 2.65 1.19 -33.59
CA ASP A 4 2.79 0.22 -32.52
C ASP A 4 1.69 0.48 -31.47
N MET A 5 0.76 -0.47 -31.38
CA MET A 5 -0.24 -0.52 -30.33
C MET A 5 0.42 -1.11 -29.08
N THR A 6 1.18 -0.30 -28.36
CA THR A 6 1.60 -0.62 -27.00
C THR A 6 0.37 -0.45 -26.10
N THR A 7 -0.36 -1.54 -25.92
CA THR A 7 -1.34 -1.73 -24.85
C THR A 7 -0.62 -1.45 -23.53
N HIS A 8 -0.78 -0.23 -23.01
CA HIS A 8 -0.36 0.09 -21.66
C HIS A 8 -1.30 -0.67 -20.73
N ASN A 9 -0.79 -1.80 -20.24
CA ASN A 9 -1.39 -2.61 -19.21
C ASN A 9 -1.79 -1.67 -18.06
N ALA A 10 -3.09 -1.50 -17.83
CA ALA A 10 -3.64 -0.76 -16.72
C ALA A 10 -3.43 -1.57 -15.42
N ALA A 11 -2.17 -1.78 -15.04
CA ALA A 11 -1.82 -2.10 -13.67
C ALA A 11 -1.98 -0.78 -12.92
N LEU A 12 -3.11 -0.63 -12.23
CA LEU A 12 -3.39 0.37 -11.21
C LEU A 12 -2.10 0.59 -10.44
N SER A 13 -1.37 1.64 -10.81
CA SER A 13 -0.04 1.89 -10.30
C SER A 13 -0.24 2.15 -8.83
N ALA A 14 0.38 1.31 -7.99
CA ALA A 14 0.50 1.52 -6.57
C ALA A 14 0.61 3.02 -6.33
N ALA A 15 -0.47 3.62 -5.79
CA ALA A 15 -0.54 5.05 -5.56
C ALA A 15 0.74 5.42 -4.84
N ASP A 16 1.53 6.34 -5.39
CA ASP A 16 2.86 6.71 -4.92
C ASP A 16 2.83 6.90 -3.39
N ILE A 17 3.27 5.89 -2.65
CA ILE A 17 3.16 5.89 -1.19
C ILE A 17 4.38 6.63 -0.70
N GLU A 18 4.20 7.92 -0.37
CA GLU A 18 5.26 8.68 0.27
C GLU A 18 5.45 8.17 1.71
N LEU A 19 6.60 7.52 1.92
CA LEU A 19 7.07 7.10 3.23
C LEU A 19 8.09 8.11 3.76
N ASP A 20 8.03 8.37 5.06
CA ASP A 20 9.07 9.14 5.73
C ASP A 20 10.36 8.31 5.90
N GLN A 21 11.43 8.93 6.40
CA GLN A 21 12.75 8.30 6.62
C GLN A 21 12.68 7.08 7.56
N ASP A 22 11.66 7.03 8.41
CA ASP A 22 11.42 5.93 9.33
C ASP A 22 10.53 4.82 8.72
N GLY A 23 10.08 4.96 7.47
CA GLY A 23 9.22 4.00 6.77
C GLY A 23 7.72 4.13 7.10
N HIS A 24 7.32 5.21 7.77
CA HIS A 24 5.92 5.49 8.08
C HIS A 24 5.22 6.20 6.92
N LEU A 25 3.93 5.93 6.72
CA LEU A 25 3.07 6.70 5.82
C LEU A 25 3.07 8.18 6.22
N CYS A 26 3.50 9.06 5.31
CA CYS A 26 3.35 10.50 5.49
C CYS A 26 1.87 10.89 5.59
N ASP A 27 1.02 10.26 4.78
CA ASP A 27 -0.42 10.52 4.75
C ASP A 27 -1.19 9.34 5.34
N HIS A 28 -1.66 9.46 6.59
CA HIS A 28 -2.35 8.35 7.26
C HIS A 28 -3.75 8.08 6.68
N THR A 29 -4.30 9.02 5.90
CA THR A 29 -5.64 8.94 5.31
C THR A 29 -5.69 7.98 4.12
N ILE A 30 -4.57 7.77 3.41
CA ILE A 30 -4.52 6.91 2.22
C ILE A 30 -4.38 5.43 2.56
N TRP A 31 -4.14 5.09 3.81
CA TRP A 31 -3.89 3.71 4.24
C TRP A 31 -5.05 2.79 3.87
N THR A 32 -4.66 1.62 3.38
CA THR A 32 -5.53 0.51 3.04
C THR A 32 -4.85 -0.78 3.47
N PRO A 33 -5.58 -1.91 3.59
CA PRO A 33 -4.97 -3.22 3.85
C PRO A 33 -3.84 -3.56 2.86
N ALA A 34 -3.97 -3.15 1.60
CA ALA A 34 -2.94 -3.36 0.58
C ALA A 34 -1.68 -2.52 0.84
N ILE A 35 -1.82 -1.29 1.30
CA ILE A 35 -0.69 -0.44 1.69
C ILE A 35 -0.04 -0.96 2.97
N ALA A 36 -0.82 -1.42 3.95
CA ALA A 36 -0.31 -2.05 5.15
C ALA A 36 0.55 -3.28 4.81
N GLN A 37 0.09 -4.11 3.86
CA GLN A 37 0.86 -5.26 3.39
C GLN A 37 2.15 -4.83 2.70
N GLN A 38 2.10 -3.82 1.81
CA GLN A 38 3.32 -3.28 1.18
C GLN A 38 4.34 -2.77 2.19
N LEU A 39 3.89 -2.12 3.28
CA LEU A 39 4.77 -1.74 4.39
C LEU A 39 5.36 -2.96 5.09
N ALA A 40 4.54 -3.96 5.38
CA ALA A 40 4.98 -5.19 6.04
C ALA A 40 5.97 -6.00 5.18
N ASP A 41 5.83 -6.00 3.85
CA ASP A 41 6.78 -6.59 2.91
C ASP A 41 8.18 -5.98 3.02
N THR A 42 8.31 -4.69 3.36
CA THR A 42 9.62 -4.07 3.63
C THR A 42 10.32 -4.65 4.87
N LEU A 43 9.55 -5.27 5.76
CA LEU A 43 10.01 -5.94 6.97
C LEU A 43 10.03 -7.48 6.81
N GLU A 44 9.78 -7.98 5.59
CA GLU A 44 9.61 -9.41 5.31
C GLU A 44 8.49 -10.07 6.15
N VAL A 45 7.46 -9.29 6.49
CA VAL A 45 6.30 -9.71 7.29
C VAL A 45 5.06 -9.84 6.41
N ASN A 46 4.35 -10.96 6.54
CA ASN A 46 3.04 -11.13 5.93
C ASN A 46 1.93 -10.82 6.93
N LEU A 47 1.08 -9.84 6.62
CA LEU A 47 -0.10 -9.53 7.40
C LEU A 47 -1.19 -10.57 7.11
N SER A 48 -1.61 -11.28 8.14
CA SER A 48 -2.80 -12.12 8.10
C SER A 48 -4.03 -11.28 8.41
N ASP A 49 -5.22 -11.86 8.24
CA ASP A 49 -6.48 -11.22 8.58
C ASP A 49 -6.50 -10.69 10.02
N GLU A 50 -5.94 -11.45 10.98
CA GLU A 50 -5.84 -11.03 12.38
C GLU A 50 -4.99 -9.75 12.57
N HIS A 51 -3.85 -9.64 11.87
CA HIS A 51 -3.03 -8.43 11.91
C HIS A 51 -3.78 -7.23 11.33
N LEU A 52 -4.53 -7.44 10.24
CA LEU A 52 -5.34 -6.40 9.61
C LEU A 52 -6.52 -5.98 10.49
N GLU A 53 -7.16 -6.90 11.22
CA GLU A 53 -8.23 -6.58 12.16
C GLU A 53 -7.72 -5.71 13.31
N ILE A 54 -6.57 -6.06 13.90
CA ILE A 54 -5.95 -5.26 14.97
C ILE A 54 -5.61 -3.86 14.45
N LEU A 55 -4.97 -3.76 13.28
CA LEU A 55 -4.62 -2.47 12.66
C LEU A 55 -5.86 -1.60 12.39
N GLN A 56 -6.97 -2.21 11.95
CA GLN A 56 -8.24 -1.50 11.77
C GLN A 56 -8.83 -1.01 13.10
N GLN A 57 -8.79 -1.82 14.16
CA GLN A 57 -9.29 -1.40 15.48
C GLN A 57 -8.47 -0.26 16.07
N VAL A 58 -7.13 -0.32 15.95
CA VAL A 58 -6.25 0.78 16.37
C VAL A 58 -6.61 2.06 15.61
N ARG A 59 -6.83 1.96 14.28
CA ARG A 59 -7.24 3.11 13.47
C ARG A 59 -8.65 3.62 13.75
N ALA A 60 -9.58 2.76 14.15
CA ALA A 60 -10.93 3.18 14.52
C ALA A 60 -10.94 3.99 15.82
N PHE A 61 -9.89 3.87 16.64
CA PHE A 61 -9.75 4.56 17.91
C PHE A 61 -9.04 5.93 17.82
N PHE A 62 -8.21 6.14 16.79
CA PHE A 62 -7.44 7.37 16.55
C PHE A 62 -8.12 8.30 15.54
#